data_AF-A0A258J2I0-F1
#
_entry.id   AF-A0A258J2I0-F1
#
_cell.length_a   1.000
_cell.length_b   1.000
_cell.length_c   1.000
_cell.angle_alpha   90.00
_cell.angle_beta   90.00
_cell.angle_gamma   90.00
#
_symmetry.space_group_name_H-M   'P 1'
#
loop_
_entity.id
_entity.type
_entity.pdbx_description
1 polymer ?
#
loop_
_entity_poly.entity_id
_entity_poly.type
_entity_poly.pdbx_seq_one_letter_code
_entity_poly.pdbx_strand_id
1 'polypeptide(L)'
;MFNRFSVNAILKGAIGLLAGALIVFLGAGVWTSWQRVQTATRTATVADASANLFVALNNLRMDGAFTGFALRADATGDVGKVALAARAEEMPALRNALDLLVRLDLPATMLNDLRNGVEQMKAIDAEADAAKRQPKSERRAGLIGDVDKTASALIAQVEKVSAHLAQSIKLDDAYVDQLLALKGFAWNMRSLGGQISRMVAESFLKKPKPEAAQTYAILRARLGEALTAFEQLAAGLPLPADFLDGVQKIKTGFFSDEFARNQLRVLTANIAGQDPGITQSELDKNSIASLNDVAIVAKRAMTVAQDHAARIESSAR
;
A
#
# COMPACT_ATOMS: atom_id res chain seq x y z
N MET A 1 -26.44 -63.46 39.27
CA MET A 1 -27.52 -63.34 38.27
C MET A 1 -27.12 -62.24 37.29
N PHE A 2 -26.41 -62.58 36.22
CA PHE A 2 -26.13 -61.63 35.14
C PHE A 2 -27.38 -61.51 34.27
N ASN A 3 -28.02 -60.34 34.34
CA ASN A 3 -29.18 -60.01 33.51
C ASN A 3 -28.76 -60.15 32.05
N ARG A 4 -29.33 -61.13 31.33
CA ARG A 4 -29.09 -61.30 29.89
C ARG A 4 -29.65 -60.07 29.20
N PHE A 5 -28.78 -59.16 28.74
CA PHE A 5 -29.20 -58.05 27.89
C PHE A 5 -30.02 -58.63 26.73
N SER A 6 -31.27 -58.20 26.61
CA SER A 6 -32.12 -58.65 25.51
C SER A 6 -31.50 -58.19 24.18
N VAL A 7 -31.61 -59.00 23.14
CA VAL A 7 -31.13 -58.70 21.79
C VAL A 7 -31.61 -57.31 21.32
N ASN A 8 -32.82 -56.91 21.73
CA ASN A 8 -33.39 -55.59 21.45
C ASN A 8 -32.58 -54.44 22.08
N ALA A 9 -32.08 -54.61 23.31
CA ALA A 9 -31.27 -53.60 23.98
C ALA A 9 -29.88 -53.45 23.34
N ILE A 10 -29.27 -54.56 22.93
CA ILE A 10 -27.97 -54.55 22.23
C ILE A 10 -28.13 -53.90 20.86
N LEU A 11 -29.15 -54.26 20.09
CA LEU A 11 -29.41 -53.69 18.77
C LEU A 11 -29.69 -52.18 18.84
N LYS A 12 -30.54 -51.74 19.78
CA LYS A 12 -30.81 -50.30 19.99
C LYS A 12 -29.58 -49.54 20.47
N GLY A 13 -28.76 -50.13 21.33
CA GLY A 13 -27.48 -49.55 21.75
C GLY A 13 -26.49 -49.39 20.60
N ALA A 14 -26.32 -50.43 19.78
CA ALA A 14 -25.47 -50.40 18.60
C ALA A 14 -25.94 -49.35 17.57
N ILE A 15 -27.25 -49.30 17.27
CA ILE A 15 -27.84 -48.29 16.38
C ILE A 15 -27.66 -46.89 16.96
N GLY A 16 -27.90 -46.69 18.26
CA GLY A 16 -27.72 -45.41 18.94
C GLY A 16 -26.27 -44.92 18.91
N LEU A 17 -25.30 -45.82 19.10
CA LEU A 17 -23.88 -45.51 18.99
C LEU A 17 -23.48 -45.13 17.56
N LEU A 18 -23.95 -45.89 16.55
CA LEU A 18 -23.68 -45.59 15.14
C LEU A 18 -24.32 -44.26 14.72
N ALA A 19 -25.55 -44.00 15.15
CA ALA A 19 -26.25 -42.73 14.89
C ALA A 19 -25.54 -41.55 15.59
N GLY A 20 -25.12 -41.73 16.85
CA GLY A 20 -24.37 -40.71 17.58
C GLY A 20 -23.02 -40.40 16.93
N ALA A 21 -22.26 -41.43 16.53
CA ALA A 21 -20.99 -41.27 15.82
C ALA A 21 -21.19 -40.54 14.48
N LEU A 22 -22.26 -40.87 13.73
CA LEU A 22 -22.60 -40.20 12.49
C LEU A 22 -22.94 -38.71 12.70
N ILE A 23 -23.72 -38.38 13.74
CA ILE A 23 -24.07 -36.99 14.07
C ILE A 23 -22.80 -36.19 14.42
N VAL A 24 -21.89 -36.76 15.22
CA VAL A 24 -20.63 -36.08 15.58
C VAL A 24 -19.76 -35.86 14.34
N PHE A 25 -19.64 -36.87 13.48
CA PHE A 25 -18.85 -36.77 12.25
C PHE A 25 -19.41 -35.72 11.28
N LEU A 26 -20.73 -35.74 11.06
CA LEU A 26 -21.41 -34.74 10.22
C LEU A 26 -21.32 -33.34 10.83
N GLY A 27 -21.50 -33.22 12.15
CA GLY A 27 -21.37 -31.95 12.87
C GLY A 27 -19.96 -31.35 12.74
N ALA A 28 -18.92 -32.17 12.85
CA ALA A 28 -17.55 -31.75 12.62
C ALA A 28 -17.31 -31.30 11.15
N GLY A 29 -17.89 -32.01 10.18
CA GLY A 29 -17.82 -31.63 8.76
C GLY A 29 -18.51 -30.30 8.45
N VAL A 30 -19.67 -30.05 9.07
CA VAL A 30 -20.39 -28.76 8.95
C VAL A 30 -19.58 -27.64 9.60
N TRP A 31 -19.06 -27.86 10.81
CA TRP A 31 -18.27 -26.86 11.54
C TRP A 31 -17.01 -26.45 10.77
N THR A 32 -16.25 -27.42 10.27
CA THR A 32 -15.03 -27.17 9.47
C THR A 32 -15.34 -26.44 8.16
N SER A 33 -16.44 -26.80 7.49
CA SER A 33 -16.86 -26.12 6.26
C SER A 33 -17.30 -24.68 6.52
N TRP A 34 -18.03 -24.44 7.61
CA TRP A 34 -18.44 -23.10 8.03
C TRP A 34 -17.23 -22.21 8.36
N GLN A 35 -16.27 -22.73 9.12
CA GLN A 35 -15.01 -22.02 9.42
C GLN A 35 -14.24 -21.68 8.13
N ARG A 36 -14.17 -22.62 7.17
CA ARG A 36 -13.50 -22.39 5.88
C ARG A 36 -14.14 -21.24 5.10
N VAL A 37 -15.47 -21.17 5.03
CA VAL A 37 -16.18 -20.06 4.37
C VAL A 37 -15.90 -18.74 5.08
N GLN A 38 -15.94 -18.72 6.41
CA GLN A 38 -15.69 -17.51 7.19
C GLN A 38 -14.28 -16.97 6.98
N THR A 39 -13.26 -17.84 7.02
CA THR A 39 -11.87 -17.47 6.74
C THR A 39 -11.71 -16.99 5.30
N ALA A 40 -12.28 -17.69 4.32
CA ALA A 40 -12.19 -17.30 2.91
C ALA A 40 -12.80 -15.93 2.63
N THR A 41 -14.01 -15.67 3.12
CA THR A 41 -14.69 -14.37 2.97
C THR A 41 -13.93 -13.24 3.66
N ARG A 42 -13.36 -13.51 4.85
CA ARG A 42 -12.55 -12.53 5.58
C ARG A 42 -11.26 -12.20 4.82
N THR A 43 -10.54 -13.22 4.34
CA THR A 43 -9.32 -13.04 3.54
C THR A 43 -9.59 -12.24 2.26
N ALA A 44 -10.70 -12.53 1.56
CA ALA A 44 -11.12 -11.77 0.38
C ALA A 44 -11.41 -10.30 0.72
N THR A 45 -12.17 -10.05 1.78
CA THR A 45 -12.47 -8.67 2.23
C THR A 45 -11.20 -7.90 2.60
N VAL A 46 -10.23 -8.57 3.24
CA VAL A 46 -8.93 -7.96 3.59
C VAL A 46 -8.07 -7.67 2.35
N ALA A 47 -8.05 -8.58 1.38
CA ALA A 47 -7.35 -8.37 0.11
C ALA A 47 -7.92 -7.15 -0.64
N ASP A 48 -9.25 -7.06 -0.73
CA ASP A 48 -9.94 -5.93 -1.38
C ASP A 48 -9.72 -4.61 -0.63
N ALA A 49 -9.81 -4.60 0.70
CA ALA A 49 -9.55 -3.41 1.50
C ALA A 49 -8.09 -2.95 1.35
N SER A 50 -7.14 -3.90 1.37
CA SER A 50 -5.71 -3.62 1.18
C SER A 50 -5.39 -3.08 -0.20
N ALA A 51 -6.05 -3.57 -1.25
CA ALA A 51 -5.91 -3.06 -2.61
C ALA A 51 -6.40 -1.60 -2.72
N ASN A 52 -7.57 -1.30 -2.17
CA ASN A 52 -8.11 0.06 -2.14
C ASN A 52 -7.23 1.01 -1.31
N LEU A 53 -6.80 0.59 -0.12
CA LEU A 53 -5.87 1.38 0.70
C LEU A 53 -4.54 1.63 -0.02
N PHE A 54 -4.03 0.68 -0.80
CA PHE A 54 -2.81 0.88 -1.57
C PHE A 54 -2.99 1.88 -2.72
N VAL A 55 -4.12 1.82 -3.44
CA VAL A 55 -4.46 2.82 -4.46
C VAL A 55 -4.54 4.21 -3.84
N ALA A 56 -5.23 4.34 -2.70
CA ALA A 56 -5.29 5.60 -1.96
C ALA A 56 -3.90 6.09 -1.55
N LEU A 57 -3.09 5.23 -0.92
CA LEU A 57 -1.75 5.55 -0.43
C LEU A 57 -0.83 6.10 -1.53
N ASN A 58 -0.84 5.45 -2.71
CA ASN A 58 -0.04 5.89 -3.84
C ASN A 58 -0.46 7.27 -4.34
N ASN A 59 -1.76 7.50 -4.47
CA ASN A 59 -2.32 8.72 -5.02
C ASN A 59 -2.26 9.89 -4.03
N LEU A 60 -2.46 9.68 -2.72
CA LEU A 60 -2.27 10.70 -1.68
C LEU A 60 -0.88 11.31 -1.73
N ARG A 61 0.13 10.48 -2.02
CA ARG A 61 1.51 10.95 -2.15
C ARG A 61 1.73 11.75 -3.43
N MET A 62 0.99 11.44 -4.50
CA MET A 62 1.03 12.20 -5.75
C MET A 62 0.28 13.53 -5.59
N ASP A 63 -0.93 13.52 -5.03
CA ASP A 63 -1.70 14.74 -4.79
C ASP A 63 -0.91 15.73 -3.93
N GLY A 64 -0.49 15.33 -2.72
CA GLY A 64 0.23 16.22 -1.81
C GLY A 64 1.47 16.84 -2.46
N ALA A 65 2.25 16.06 -3.23
CA ALA A 65 3.43 16.57 -3.93
C ALA A 65 3.08 17.61 -5.01
N PHE A 66 2.11 17.30 -5.89
CA PHE A 66 1.76 18.17 -7.01
C PHE A 66 0.95 19.39 -6.57
N THR A 67 0.09 19.26 -5.57
CA THR A 67 -0.58 20.38 -4.91
C THR A 67 0.46 21.29 -4.25
N GLY A 68 1.46 20.74 -3.56
CA GLY A 68 2.57 21.51 -3.02
C GLY A 68 3.38 22.27 -4.10
N PHE A 69 3.68 21.64 -5.24
CA PHE A 69 4.34 22.32 -6.37
C PHE A 69 3.48 23.44 -6.94
N ALA A 70 2.18 23.19 -7.13
CA ALA A 70 1.25 24.18 -7.64
C ALA A 70 1.17 25.41 -6.71
N LEU A 71 1.09 25.20 -5.40
CA LEU A 71 1.01 26.28 -4.41
C LEU A 71 2.32 27.09 -4.29
N ARG A 72 3.49 26.51 -4.61
CA ARG A 72 4.77 27.24 -4.64
C ARG A 72 4.91 28.14 -5.87
N ALA A 73 4.32 27.73 -6.99
CA ALA A 73 4.35 28.48 -8.24
C ALA A 73 3.47 29.74 -8.18
N ASP A 74 3.94 30.84 -8.77
CA ASP A 74 3.21 32.11 -8.76
C ASP A 74 1.99 32.13 -9.71
N ALA A 75 1.95 31.21 -10.67
CA ALA A 75 0.81 31.04 -11.57
C ALA A 75 -0.52 30.89 -10.81
N THR A 76 -1.61 31.37 -11.39
CA THR A 76 -2.98 31.14 -10.91
C THR A 76 -3.67 30.08 -11.76
N GLY A 77 -4.72 29.46 -11.23
CA GLY A 77 -5.52 28.45 -11.94
C GLY A 77 -5.83 27.25 -11.06
N ASP A 78 -5.83 26.06 -11.64
CA ASP A 78 -6.01 24.81 -10.90
C ASP A 78 -4.68 24.27 -10.36
N VAL A 79 -4.76 23.34 -9.39
CA VAL A 79 -3.59 22.60 -8.85
C VAL A 79 -2.89 21.71 -9.87
N GLY A 80 -3.46 21.58 -11.07
CA GLY A 80 -2.88 20.87 -12.20
C GLY A 80 -3.45 19.47 -12.40
N LYS A 81 -3.32 18.97 -13.63
CA LYS A 81 -3.95 17.71 -14.06
C LYS A 81 -3.51 16.49 -13.24
N VAL A 82 -2.27 16.46 -12.76
CA VAL A 82 -1.75 15.32 -12.00
C VAL A 82 -2.36 15.23 -10.61
N ALA A 83 -2.46 16.35 -9.88
CA ALA A 83 -3.12 16.39 -8.58
C ALA A 83 -4.61 16.02 -8.71
N LEU A 84 -5.31 16.61 -9.69
CA LEU A 84 -6.71 16.29 -9.95
C LEU A 84 -6.93 14.82 -10.32
N ALA A 85 -6.05 14.23 -11.14
CA ALA A 85 -6.12 12.81 -11.48
C ALA A 85 -5.84 11.91 -10.27
N ALA A 86 -4.89 12.28 -9.40
CA ALA A 86 -4.61 11.56 -8.17
C ALA A 86 -5.83 11.57 -7.23
N ARG A 87 -6.45 12.74 -7.03
CA ARG A 87 -7.67 12.90 -6.22
C ARG A 87 -8.85 12.08 -6.73
N ALA A 88 -9.00 12.02 -8.06
CA ALA A 88 -10.05 11.22 -8.71
C ALA A 88 -9.90 9.71 -8.44
N GLU A 89 -8.70 9.23 -8.15
CA GLU A 89 -8.44 7.83 -7.81
C GLU A 89 -8.40 7.59 -6.29
N GLU A 90 -7.82 8.50 -5.50
CA GLU A 90 -7.63 8.29 -4.07
C GLU A 90 -8.93 8.38 -3.27
N MET A 91 -9.82 9.32 -3.58
CA MET A 91 -11.02 9.56 -2.79
C MET A 91 -12.02 8.39 -2.93
N PRO A 92 -12.30 7.86 -4.14
CA PRO A 92 -13.08 6.63 -4.27
C PRO A 92 -12.41 5.44 -3.60
N ALA A 93 -11.09 5.29 -3.70
CA ALA A 93 -10.37 4.18 -3.07
C ALA A 93 -10.45 4.25 -1.53
N LEU A 94 -10.30 5.43 -0.93
CA LEU A 94 -10.49 5.64 0.51
C LEU A 94 -11.91 5.30 0.95
N ARG A 95 -12.92 5.74 0.19
CA ARG A 95 -14.32 5.42 0.47
C ARG A 95 -14.59 3.91 0.40
N ASN A 96 -14.17 3.26 -0.68
CA ASN A 96 -14.34 1.81 -0.86
C ASN A 96 -13.64 1.03 0.25
N ALA A 97 -12.41 1.44 0.64
CA ALA A 97 -11.72 0.85 1.78
C ALA A 97 -12.53 1.02 3.07
N LEU A 98 -13.03 2.21 3.38
CA LEU A 98 -13.85 2.47 4.57
C LEU A 98 -15.12 1.60 4.62
N ASP A 99 -15.79 1.40 3.49
CA ASP A 99 -16.99 0.57 3.38
C ASP A 99 -16.68 -0.93 3.66
N LEU A 100 -15.51 -1.41 3.22
CA LEU A 100 -15.04 -2.77 3.49
C LEU A 100 -14.56 -2.94 4.94
N LEU A 101 -13.84 -1.95 5.47
CA LEU A 101 -13.28 -1.98 6.82
C LEU A 101 -14.34 -2.11 7.91
N VAL A 102 -15.57 -1.62 7.69
CA VAL A 102 -16.70 -1.79 8.63
C VAL A 102 -17.08 -3.26 8.84
N ARG A 103 -16.76 -4.13 7.88
CA ARG A 103 -17.06 -5.58 7.94
C ARG A 103 -15.97 -6.38 8.63
N LEU A 104 -14.84 -5.74 8.94
CA LEU A 104 -13.67 -6.37 9.51
C LEU A 104 -13.57 -6.00 10.99
N ASP A 105 -12.96 -6.87 11.79
CA ASP A 105 -12.74 -6.64 13.21
C ASP A 105 -11.56 -5.66 13.42
N LEU A 106 -11.83 -4.36 13.30
CA LEU A 106 -10.88 -3.30 13.59
C LEU A 106 -11.25 -2.55 14.88
N PRO A 107 -10.26 -2.05 15.62
CA PRO A 107 -10.52 -1.10 16.70
C PRO A 107 -11.31 0.10 16.18
N ALA A 108 -12.42 0.45 16.84
CA ALA A 108 -13.27 1.57 16.44
C ALA A 108 -12.50 2.89 16.30
N THR A 109 -11.49 3.12 17.15
CA THR A 109 -10.61 4.28 17.07
C THR A 109 -9.83 4.33 15.76
N MET A 110 -9.33 3.20 15.25
CA MET A 110 -8.58 3.15 14.00
C MET A 110 -9.46 3.51 12.79
N LEU A 111 -10.71 3.01 12.77
CA LEU A 111 -11.66 3.34 11.71
C LEU A 111 -12.07 4.82 11.78
N ASN A 112 -12.31 5.35 12.98
CA ASN A 112 -12.68 6.75 13.17
C ASN A 112 -11.52 7.70 12.84
N ASP A 113 -10.28 7.37 13.21
CA ASP A 113 -9.09 8.14 12.88
C ASP A 113 -8.89 8.22 11.36
N LEU A 114 -9.07 7.10 10.64
CA LEU A 114 -9.00 7.08 9.19
C LEU A 114 -10.09 7.97 8.57
N ARG A 115 -11.35 7.83 9.00
CA ARG A 115 -12.47 8.68 8.52
C ARG A 115 -12.19 10.16 8.73
N ASN A 116 -11.72 10.53 9.92
CA ASN A 116 -11.38 11.91 10.24
C ASN A 116 -10.24 12.44 9.36
N GLY A 117 -9.22 11.62 9.10
CA GLY A 117 -8.13 11.98 8.20
C GLY A 117 -8.60 12.20 6.76
N VAL A 118 -9.55 11.40 6.26
CA VAL A 118 -10.15 11.59 4.93
C VAL A 118 -10.90 12.92 4.84
N GLU A 119 -11.71 13.26 5.85
CA GLU A 119 -12.43 14.54 5.85
C GLU A 119 -11.48 15.74 5.98
N GLN A 120 -10.40 15.61 6.76
CA GLN A 120 -9.35 16.64 6.84
C GLN A 120 -8.64 16.84 5.51
N MET A 121 -8.32 15.76 4.79
CA MET A 121 -7.69 15.84 3.47
C MET A 121 -8.61 16.56 2.47
N LYS A 122 -9.88 16.16 2.42
CA LYS A 122 -10.88 16.82 1.57
C LYS A 122 -11.01 18.32 1.87
N ALA A 123 -10.96 18.71 3.14
CA ALA A 123 -11.03 20.11 3.54
C ALA A 123 -9.78 20.91 3.10
N ILE A 124 -8.58 20.36 3.31
CA ILE A 124 -7.34 21.06 2.91
C ILE A 124 -7.19 21.11 1.39
N ASP A 125 -7.69 20.12 0.66
CA ASP A 125 -7.71 20.13 -0.80
C ASP A 125 -8.60 21.23 -1.37
N ALA A 126 -9.80 21.39 -0.81
CA ALA A 126 -10.70 22.46 -1.19
C ALA A 126 -10.09 23.85 -0.91
N GLU A 127 -9.38 23.98 0.20
CA GLU A 127 -8.64 25.20 0.52
C GLU A 127 -7.49 25.45 -0.47
N ALA A 128 -6.70 24.42 -0.77
CA ALA A 128 -5.61 24.50 -1.73
C ALA A 128 -6.09 24.90 -3.14
N ASP A 129 -7.23 24.34 -3.57
CA ASP A 129 -7.86 24.69 -4.84
C ASP A 129 -8.32 26.14 -4.87
N ALA A 130 -8.93 26.63 -3.79
CA ALA A 130 -9.34 28.03 -3.67
C ALA A 130 -8.12 28.97 -3.69
N ALA A 131 -7.08 28.65 -2.92
CA ALA A 131 -5.86 29.44 -2.85
C ALA A 131 -5.10 29.47 -4.18
N LYS A 132 -5.13 28.38 -4.96
CA LYS A 132 -4.43 28.33 -6.24
C LYS A 132 -5.05 29.25 -7.31
N ARG A 133 -6.30 29.65 -7.14
CA ARG A 133 -6.96 30.68 -7.97
C ARG A 133 -6.56 32.11 -7.62
N GLN A 134 -5.79 32.29 -6.55
CA GLN A 134 -5.31 33.59 -6.08
C GLN A 134 -3.80 33.78 -6.36
N PRO A 135 -3.33 35.03 -6.52
CA PRO A 135 -1.90 35.35 -6.53
C PRO A 135 -1.19 34.79 -5.30
N LYS A 136 0.09 34.41 -5.44
CA LYS A 136 0.82 33.76 -4.34
C LYS A 136 0.86 34.59 -3.05
N SER A 137 0.88 35.91 -3.15
CA SER A 137 0.88 36.85 -2.02
C SER A 137 -0.42 36.87 -1.22
N GLU A 138 -1.54 36.44 -1.81
CA GLU A 138 -2.86 36.43 -1.18
C GLU A 138 -3.22 35.08 -0.55
N ARG A 139 -2.43 34.03 -0.84
CA ARG A 139 -2.62 32.69 -0.28
C ARG A 139 -2.34 32.68 1.21
N ARG A 140 -3.10 31.90 1.98
CA ARG A 140 -2.90 31.76 3.43
C ARG A 140 -1.46 31.36 3.75
N ALA A 141 -0.84 32.12 4.65
CA ALA A 141 0.48 31.79 5.17
C ALA A 141 0.47 30.39 5.82
N GLY A 142 1.45 29.56 5.47
CA GLY A 142 1.58 28.19 6.02
C GLY A 142 0.76 27.11 5.30
N LEU A 143 -0.11 27.45 4.33
CA LEU A 143 -0.98 26.48 3.65
C LEU A 143 -0.22 25.28 3.06
N ILE A 144 0.93 25.52 2.42
CA ILE A 144 1.76 24.43 1.87
C ILE A 144 2.19 23.44 2.97
N GLY A 145 2.58 23.95 4.14
CA GLY A 145 2.97 23.13 5.28
C GLY A 145 1.79 22.33 5.85
N ASP A 146 0.59 22.92 5.86
CA ASP A 146 -0.61 22.24 6.32
C ASP A 146 -1.09 21.15 5.35
N VAL A 147 -0.96 21.37 4.04
CA VAL A 147 -1.18 20.33 3.01
C VAL A 147 -0.20 19.17 3.23
N ASP A 148 1.11 19.47 3.31
CA ASP A 148 2.15 18.45 3.49
C ASP A 148 1.92 17.65 4.79
N LYS A 149 1.54 18.33 5.88
CA LYS A 149 1.25 17.72 7.19
C LYS A 149 0.00 16.84 7.14
N THR A 150 -1.09 17.34 6.56
CA THR A 150 -2.37 16.61 6.46
C THR A 150 -2.22 15.35 5.61
N ALA A 151 -1.61 15.47 4.43
CA ALA A 151 -1.33 14.34 3.55
C ALA A 151 -0.44 13.30 4.24
N SER A 152 0.63 13.74 4.92
CA SER A 152 1.53 12.83 5.66
C SER A 152 0.83 12.10 6.81
N ALA A 153 -0.05 12.79 7.54
CA ALA A 153 -0.82 12.20 8.63
C ALA A 153 -1.81 11.14 8.11
N LEU A 154 -2.53 11.42 7.02
CA LEU A 154 -3.43 10.44 6.41
C LEU A 154 -2.67 9.23 5.84
N ILE A 155 -1.54 9.46 5.16
CA ILE A 155 -0.65 8.38 4.69
C ILE A 155 -0.24 7.46 5.85
N ALA A 156 0.17 8.02 6.99
CA ALA A 156 0.56 7.22 8.16
C ALA A 156 -0.61 6.41 8.73
N GLN A 157 -1.84 6.95 8.72
CA GLN A 157 -3.03 6.20 9.12
C GLN A 157 -3.35 5.06 8.15
N VAL A 158 -3.26 5.30 6.84
CA VAL A 158 -3.46 4.26 5.82
C VAL A 158 -2.42 3.14 5.96
N GLU A 159 -1.15 3.49 6.23
CA GLU A 159 -0.09 2.51 6.50
C GLU A 159 -0.37 1.69 7.76
N LYS A 160 -0.82 2.33 8.84
CA LYS A 160 -1.18 1.66 10.10
C LYS A 160 -2.33 0.68 9.92
N VAL A 161 -3.39 1.09 9.23
CA VAL A 161 -4.53 0.22 8.91
C VAL A 161 -4.08 -0.94 8.03
N SER A 162 -3.29 -0.67 6.99
CA SER A 162 -2.76 -1.71 6.09
C SER A 162 -1.92 -2.75 6.85
N ALA A 163 -1.10 -2.32 7.80
CA ALA A 163 -0.30 -3.23 8.63
C ALA A 163 -1.18 -4.09 9.55
N HIS A 164 -2.21 -3.51 10.14
CA HIS A 164 -3.17 -4.24 10.97
C HIS A 164 -3.94 -5.29 10.16
N LEU A 165 -4.39 -4.93 8.95
CA LEU A 165 -5.06 -5.86 8.04
C LEU A 165 -4.18 -7.07 7.69
N ALA A 166 -2.92 -6.82 7.30
CA ALA A 166 -1.98 -7.89 6.98
C ALA A 166 -1.67 -8.79 8.19
N GLN A 167 -1.62 -8.23 9.40
CA GLN A 167 -1.47 -9.01 10.62
C GLN A 167 -2.71 -9.83 10.94
N SER A 168 -3.90 -9.31 10.67
CA SER A 168 -5.16 -9.97 11.01
C SER A 168 -5.31 -11.29 10.27
N ILE A 169 -4.95 -11.36 8.99
CA ILE A 169 -5.10 -12.58 8.18
C ILE A 169 -3.86 -13.47 8.18
N LYS A 170 -2.87 -13.15 9.01
CA LYS A 170 -1.61 -13.87 9.02
C LYS A 170 -1.84 -15.34 9.37
N LEU A 171 -1.33 -16.23 8.53
CA LEU A 171 -1.50 -17.68 8.54
C LEU A 171 -2.89 -18.19 8.13
N ASP A 172 -3.82 -17.32 7.70
CA ASP A 172 -5.12 -17.74 7.17
C ASP A 172 -4.97 -18.31 5.75
N ASP A 173 -4.25 -17.59 4.87
CA ASP A 173 -3.84 -18.06 3.55
C ASP A 173 -2.40 -17.64 3.27
N ALA A 174 -1.51 -18.63 3.19
CA ALA A 174 -0.08 -18.37 3.03
C ALA A 174 0.26 -17.63 1.73
N TYR A 175 -0.52 -17.79 0.65
CA TYR A 175 -0.24 -17.11 -0.62
C TYR A 175 -0.65 -15.64 -0.55
N VAL A 176 -1.84 -15.33 -0.01
CA VAL A 176 -2.26 -13.95 0.24
C VAL A 176 -1.31 -13.23 1.19
N ASP A 177 -0.86 -13.91 2.25
CA ASP A 177 0.14 -13.38 3.19
C ASP A 177 1.41 -12.93 2.47
N GLN A 178 1.97 -13.80 1.61
CA GLN A 178 3.18 -13.46 0.87
C GLN A 178 2.94 -12.33 -0.15
N LEU A 179 1.76 -12.23 -0.76
CA LEU A 179 1.41 -11.13 -1.67
C LEU A 179 1.27 -9.79 -0.93
N LEU A 180 0.67 -9.78 0.27
CA LEU A 180 0.65 -8.61 1.14
C LEU A 180 2.06 -8.19 1.58
N ALA A 181 2.93 -9.16 1.88
CA ALA A 181 4.33 -8.91 2.18
C ALA A 181 5.08 -8.31 0.97
N LEU A 182 4.88 -8.84 -0.24
CA LEU A 182 5.44 -8.26 -1.48
C LEU A 182 4.99 -6.81 -1.68
N LYS A 183 3.69 -6.51 -1.49
CA LYS A 183 3.19 -5.13 -1.52
C LYS A 183 3.86 -4.26 -0.46
N GLY A 184 4.09 -4.79 0.74
CA GLY A 184 4.81 -4.10 1.81
C GLY A 184 6.24 -3.74 1.43
N PHE A 185 7.00 -4.69 0.89
CA PHE A 185 8.36 -4.44 0.41
C PHE A 185 8.39 -3.44 -0.75
N ALA A 186 7.49 -3.58 -1.72
CA ALA A 186 7.41 -2.65 -2.85
C ALA A 186 7.03 -1.23 -2.39
N TRP A 187 6.13 -1.09 -1.42
CA TRP A 187 5.85 0.21 -0.80
C TRP A 187 7.07 0.79 -0.09
N ASN A 188 7.80 -0.02 0.68
CA ASN A 188 9.04 0.41 1.34
C ASN A 188 10.09 0.89 0.31
N MET A 189 10.28 0.15 -0.78
CA MET A 189 11.14 0.56 -1.89
C MET A 189 10.73 1.90 -2.47
N ARG A 190 9.44 2.11 -2.75
CA ARG A 190 8.90 3.40 -3.23
C ARG A 190 9.12 4.52 -2.21
N SER A 191 8.94 4.26 -0.92
CA SER A 191 9.13 5.25 0.13
C SER A 191 10.60 5.69 0.24
N LEU A 192 11.54 4.74 0.29
CA LEU A 192 12.98 5.00 0.29
C LEU A 192 13.41 5.74 -0.98
N GLY A 193 12.93 5.31 -2.14
CA GLY A 193 13.15 5.98 -3.42
C GLY A 193 12.66 7.42 -3.44
N GLY A 194 11.47 7.67 -2.88
CA GLY A 194 10.91 9.00 -2.73
C GLY A 194 11.74 9.89 -1.79
N GLN A 195 12.28 9.34 -0.71
CA GLN A 195 13.18 10.06 0.20
C GLN A 195 14.47 10.48 -0.50
N ILE A 196 15.08 9.57 -1.27
CA ILE A 196 16.26 9.87 -2.10
C ILE A 196 15.94 10.97 -3.11
N SER A 197 14.84 10.80 -3.87
CA SER A 197 14.45 11.75 -4.91
C SER A 197 14.20 13.14 -4.33
N ARG A 198 13.52 13.22 -3.19
CA ARG A 198 13.31 14.49 -2.47
C ARG A 198 14.61 15.12 -2.02
N MET A 199 15.54 14.35 -1.44
CA MET A 199 16.82 14.87 -1.00
C MET A 199 17.63 15.45 -2.16
N VAL A 200 17.64 14.79 -3.32
CA VAL A 200 18.31 15.31 -4.52
C VAL A 200 17.57 16.55 -5.06
N ALA A 201 16.23 16.56 -5.09
CA ALA A 201 15.47 17.74 -5.52
C ALA A 201 15.70 18.95 -4.60
N GLU A 202 15.74 18.76 -3.28
CA GLU A 202 16.02 19.83 -2.31
C GLU A 202 17.42 20.44 -2.48
N SER A 203 18.38 19.69 -3.05
CA SER A 203 19.72 20.20 -3.30
C SER A 203 19.80 21.32 -4.34
N PHE A 204 18.76 21.48 -5.18
CA PHE A 204 18.62 22.62 -6.10
C PHE A 204 18.19 23.90 -5.38
N LEU A 205 17.48 23.78 -4.26
CA LEU A 205 16.91 24.92 -3.53
C LEU A 205 17.89 25.49 -2.51
N LYS A 206 18.73 24.63 -1.92
CA LYS A 206 19.72 24.99 -0.91
C LYS A 206 20.94 24.10 -1.06
N LYS A 207 22.13 24.67 -0.87
CA LYS A 207 23.38 23.91 -0.86
C LYS A 207 23.31 22.82 0.23
N PRO A 208 23.44 21.53 -0.12
CA PRO A 208 23.41 20.46 0.88
C PRO A 208 24.62 20.52 1.80
N LYS A 209 24.46 19.99 3.01
CA LYS A 209 25.60 19.75 3.90
C LYS A 209 26.47 18.60 3.36
N PRO A 210 27.78 18.55 3.67
CA PRO A 210 28.66 17.49 3.20
C PRO A 210 28.17 16.06 3.52
N GLU A 211 27.46 15.87 4.63
CA GLU A 211 26.93 14.58 5.07
C GLU A 211 25.77 14.05 4.19
N ALA A 212 25.26 14.87 3.25
CA ALA A 212 24.19 14.46 2.34
C ALA A 212 24.62 13.28 1.45
N ALA A 213 25.90 13.21 1.04
CA ALA A 213 26.42 12.09 0.28
C ALA A 213 26.42 10.78 1.09
N GLN A 214 26.75 10.84 2.39
CA GLN A 214 26.69 9.69 3.28
C GLN A 214 25.23 9.24 3.50
N THR A 215 24.32 10.19 3.70
CA THR A 215 22.88 9.90 3.84
C THR A 215 22.32 9.25 2.59
N TYR A 216 22.73 9.71 1.40
CA TYR A 216 22.41 9.08 0.13
C TYR A 216 22.87 7.62 0.06
N ALA A 217 24.13 7.36 0.39
CA ALA A 217 24.67 6.00 0.38
C ALA A 217 23.89 5.06 1.31
N ILE A 218 23.53 5.51 2.52
CA ILE A 218 22.73 4.73 3.47
C ILE A 218 21.33 4.42 2.91
N LEU A 219 20.65 5.41 2.35
CA LEU A 219 19.31 5.21 1.77
C LEU A 219 19.36 4.28 0.55
N ARG A 220 20.39 4.38 -0.29
CA ARG A 220 20.58 3.49 -1.45
C ARG A 220 20.87 2.04 -1.01
N ALA A 221 21.68 1.83 0.03
CA ALA A 221 21.94 0.49 0.56
C ALA A 221 20.63 -0.16 1.05
N ARG A 222 19.85 0.56 1.88
CA ARG A 222 18.53 0.09 2.36
C ARG A 222 17.56 -0.20 1.21
N LEU A 223 17.60 0.61 0.15
CA LEU A 223 16.78 0.39 -1.02
C LEU A 223 17.17 -0.91 -1.75
N GLY A 224 18.46 -1.21 -1.87
CA GLY A 224 18.97 -2.47 -2.45
C GLY A 224 18.64 -3.70 -1.59
N GLU A 225 18.71 -3.58 -0.27
CA GLU A 225 18.28 -4.64 0.67
C GLU A 225 16.77 -4.93 0.50
N ALA A 226 15.94 -3.89 0.40
CA ALA A 226 14.50 -4.04 0.19
C ALA A 226 14.18 -4.73 -1.14
N LEU A 227 14.92 -4.43 -2.22
CA LEU A 227 14.79 -5.14 -3.50
C LEU A 227 15.20 -6.61 -3.35
N THR A 228 16.31 -6.89 -2.69
CA THR A 228 16.80 -8.26 -2.50
C THR A 228 15.78 -9.11 -1.73
N ALA A 229 15.23 -8.58 -0.63
CA ALA A 229 14.18 -9.26 0.13
C ALA A 229 12.90 -9.47 -0.70
N PHE A 230 12.51 -8.47 -1.50
CA PHE A 230 11.38 -8.57 -2.42
C PHE A 230 11.60 -9.67 -3.46
N GLU A 231 12.77 -9.75 -4.08
CA GLU A 231 13.09 -10.76 -5.10
C GLU A 231 13.14 -12.18 -4.52
N GLN A 232 13.76 -12.34 -3.34
CA GLN A 232 13.79 -13.63 -2.64
C GLN A 232 12.38 -14.13 -2.34
N LEU A 233 11.50 -13.25 -1.90
CA LEU A 233 10.11 -13.61 -1.67
C LEU A 233 9.37 -13.94 -2.98
N ALA A 234 9.53 -13.11 -4.00
CA ALA A 234 8.86 -13.31 -5.28
C ALA A 234 9.28 -14.61 -5.99
N ALA A 235 10.55 -15.00 -5.88
CA ALA A 235 11.08 -16.22 -6.50
C ALA A 235 10.43 -17.51 -5.99
N GLY A 236 9.88 -17.51 -4.77
CA GLY A 236 9.20 -18.67 -4.17
C GLY A 236 7.72 -18.79 -4.52
N LEU A 237 7.16 -17.88 -5.31
CA LEU A 237 5.71 -17.77 -5.52
C LEU A 237 5.32 -18.06 -6.97
N PRO A 238 4.16 -18.70 -7.22
CA PRO A 238 3.59 -18.83 -8.55
C PRO A 238 2.99 -17.49 -8.99
N LEU A 239 3.84 -16.57 -9.44
CA LEU A 239 3.43 -15.22 -9.86
C LEU A 239 3.16 -15.18 -11.38
N PRO A 240 2.15 -14.42 -11.84
CA PRO A 240 1.89 -14.22 -13.25
C PRO A 240 3.06 -13.58 -14.02
N ALA A 241 3.15 -13.85 -15.33
CA ALA A 241 4.23 -13.34 -16.17
C ALA A 241 4.29 -11.80 -16.21
N ASP A 242 3.14 -11.13 -16.25
CA ASP A 242 3.07 -9.68 -16.23
C ASP A 242 3.62 -9.09 -14.91
N PHE A 243 3.45 -9.78 -13.77
CA PHE A 243 4.10 -9.38 -12.53
C PHE A 243 5.62 -9.38 -12.68
N LEU A 244 6.19 -10.48 -13.20
CA LEU A 244 7.63 -10.64 -13.40
C LEU A 244 8.19 -9.61 -14.39
N ASP A 245 7.46 -9.29 -15.46
CA ASP A 245 7.82 -8.22 -16.40
C ASP A 245 7.90 -6.86 -15.70
N GLY A 246 6.96 -6.60 -14.78
CA GLY A 246 6.98 -5.39 -13.95
C GLY A 246 8.21 -5.32 -13.05
N VAL A 247 8.58 -6.44 -12.42
CA VAL A 247 9.81 -6.55 -11.62
C VAL A 247 11.05 -6.30 -12.48
N GLN A 248 11.11 -6.87 -13.67
CA GLN A 248 12.24 -6.65 -14.57
C GLN A 248 12.33 -5.18 -15.01
N LYS A 249 11.19 -4.54 -15.30
CA LYS A 249 11.14 -3.11 -15.66
C LYS A 249 11.72 -2.23 -14.56
N ILE A 250 11.34 -2.44 -13.28
CA ILE A 250 11.89 -1.63 -12.19
C ILE A 250 13.39 -1.87 -12.00
N LYS A 251 13.87 -3.11 -12.24
CA LYS A 251 15.30 -3.45 -12.16
C LYS A 251 16.13 -2.71 -13.19
N THR A 252 15.69 -2.71 -14.44
CA THR A 252 16.41 -2.04 -15.53
C THR A 252 16.19 -0.53 -15.55
N GLY A 253 15.14 -0.03 -14.90
CA GLY A 253 14.86 1.39 -14.76
C GLY A 253 15.36 1.95 -13.42
N PHE A 254 14.45 2.01 -12.44
CA PHE A 254 14.65 2.66 -11.15
C PHE A 254 15.84 2.13 -10.33
N PHE A 255 16.13 0.83 -10.43
CA PHE A 255 17.23 0.19 -9.72
C PHE A 255 18.52 0.05 -10.55
N SER A 256 18.55 0.59 -11.77
CA SER A 256 19.77 0.55 -12.58
C SER A 256 20.89 1.37 -11.95
N ASP A 257 22.14 0.93 -12.20
CA ASP A 257 23.32 1.69 -11.79
C ASP A 257 23.37 3.06 -12.46
N GLU A 258 22.86 3.18 -13.68
CA GLU A 258 22.79 4.46 -14.40
C GLU A 258 21.89 5.46 -13.69
N PHE A 259 20.68 5.04 -13.29
CA PHE A 259 19.77 5.89 -12.54
C PHE A 259 20.41 6.35 -11.22
N ALA A 260 21.05 5.42 -10.50
CA ALA A 260 21.75 5.71 -9.24
C ALA A 260 22.95 6.67 -9.44
N ARG A 261 23.74 6.48 -10.50
CA ARG A 261 24.88 7.35 -10.83
C ARG A 261 24.40 8.75 -11.18
N ASN A 262 23.30 8.89 -11.91
CA ASN A 262 22.77 10.20 -12.26
C ASN A 262 22.29 10.98 -11.01
N GLN A 263 21.57 10.33 -10.10
CA GLN A 263 21.15 10.94 -8.83
C GLN A 263 22.35 11.39 -7.98
N LEU A 264 23.36 10.53 -7.85
CA LEU A 264 24.57 10.86 -7.09
C LEU A 264 25.36 12.02 -7.73
N ARG A 265 25.52 12.01 -9.05
CA ARG A 265 26.21 13.07 -9.81
C ARG A 265 25.59 14.44 -9.55
N VAL A 266 24.26 14.53 -9.61
CA VAL A 266 23.52 15.77 -9.33
C VAL A 266 23.75 16.22 -7.89
N LEU A 267 23.62 15.31 -6.93
CA LEU A 267 23.83 15.64 -5.52
C LEU A 267 25.26 16.13 -5.26
N THR A 268 26.27 15.45 -5.82
CA THR A 268 27.68 15.83 -5.67
C THR A 268 27.99 17.19 -6.31
N ALA A 269 27.46 17.47 -7.50
CA ALA A 269 27.60 18.77 -8.14
C ALA A 269 27.01 19.89 -7.25
N ASN A 270 25.80 19.68 -6.72
CA ASN A 270 25.15 20.66 -5.84
C ASN A 270 25.89 20.82 -4.49
N ILE A 271 26.47 19.77 -3.92
CA ILE A 271 27.38 19.86 -2.75
C ILE A 271 28.60 20.72 -3.07
N ALA A 272 29.19 20.55 -4.26
CA ALA A 272 30.33 21.33 -4.72
C ALA A 272 29.96 22.78 -5.14
N GLY A 273 28.66 23.09 -5.27
CA GLY A 273 28.19 24.37 -5.82
C GLY A 273 28.42 24.49 -7.34
N GLN A 274 28.50 23.35 -8.02
CA GLN A 274 28.66 23.25 -9.48
C GLN A 274 27.30 23.05 -10.16
N ASP A 275 27.22 23.38 -11.46
CA ASP A 275 26.04 23.10 -12.27
C ASP A 275 25.83 21.58 -12.41
N PRO A 276 24.68 21.02 -11.97
CA PRO A 276 24.36 19.61 -12.13
C PRO A 276 23.99 19.21 -13.57
N GLY A 277 23.97 20.13 -14.54
CA GLY A 277 23.79 19.85 -15.96
C GLY A 277 22.40 19.31 -16.33
N ILE A 278 21.44 19.38 -15.42
CA ILE A 278 20.02 19.09 -15.62
C ILE A 278 19.21 20.07 -14.78
N THR A 279 17.97 20.32 -15.17
CA THR A 279 17.02 21.11 -14.37
C THR A 279 16.37 20.27 -13.27
N GLN A 280 15.87 20.93 -12.22
CA GLN A 280 15.06 20.27 -11.20
C GLN A 280 13.82 19.59 -11.82
N SER A 281 13.18 20.23 -12.80
CA SER A 281 11.98 19.69 -13.46
C SER A 281 12.25 18.38 -14.21
N GLU A 282 13.40 18.28 -14.90
CA GLU A 282 13.81 17.05 -15.58
C GLU A 282 14.09 15.91 -14.58
N LEU A 283 14.75 16.22 -13.46
CA LEU A 283 14.99 15.26 -12.39
C LEU A 283 13.67 14.74 -11.79
N ASP A 284 12.74 15.65 -11.48
CA ASP A 284 11.46 15.32 -10.87
C ASP A 284 10.64 14.41 -11.79
N LYS A 285 10.57 14.73 -13.10
CA LYS A 285 9.85 13.91 -14.09
C LYS A 285 10.37 12.47 -14.11
N ASN A 286 11.69 12.29 -14.17
CA ASN A 286 12.31 10.96 -14.21
C ASN A 286 12.11 10.18 -12.91
N SER A 287 12.22 10.88 -11.77
CA SER A 287 12.03 10.29 -10.44
C SER A 287 10.59 9.82 -10.24
N ILE A 288 9.61 10.65 -10.61
CA ILE A 288 8.18 10.34 -10.48
C ILE A 288 7.79 9.13 -11.33
N ALA A 289 8.21 9.11 -12.61
CA ALA A 289 7.95 7.97 -13.50
C ALA A 289 8.51 6.66 -12.93
N SER A 290 9.76 6.69 -12.46
CA SER A 290 10.45 5.51 -11.92
C SER A 290 9.82 5.01 -10.62
N LEU A 291 9.43 5.92 -9.72
CA LEU A 291 8.71 5.54 -8.50
C LEU A 291 7.35 4.94 -8.82
N ASN A 292 6.65 5.44 -9.84
CA ASN A 292 5.34 4.92 -10.25
C ASN A 292 5.44 3.48 -10.77
N ASP A 293 6.52 3.12 -11.46
CA ASP A 293 6.76 1.73 -11.87
C ASP A 293 6.83 0.79 -10.65
N VAL A 294 7.47 1.21 -9.55
CA VAL A 294 7.49 0.44 -8.29
C VAL A 294 6.08 0.31 -7.68
N ALA A 295 5.27 1.37 -7.75
CA ALA A 295 3.88 1.33 -7.28
C ALA A 295 3.02 0.35 -8.11
N ILE A 296 3.25 0.28 -9.42
CA ILE A 296 2.52 -0.64 -10.31
C ILE A 296 2.79 -2.09 -9.93
N VAL A 297 4.03 -2.45 -9.60
CA VAL A 297 4.37 -3.82 -9.15
C VAL A 297 3.62 -4.17 -7.86
N ALA A 298 3.57 -3.25 -6.89
CA ALA A 298 2.78 -3.44 -5.67
C ALA A 298 1.27 -3.59 -5.96
N LYS A 299 0.73 -2.79 -6.88
CA LYS A 299 -0.67 -2.90 -7.32
C LYS A 299 -0.95 -4.27 -7.95
N ARG A 300 -0.04 -4.78 -8.78
CA ARG A 300 -0.14 -6.12 -9.38
C ARG A 300 -0.16 -7.22 -8.32
N ALA A 301 0.69 -7.15 -7.28
CA ALA A 301 0.60 -8.09 -6.16
C ALA A 301 -0.80 -8.10 -5.52
N MET A 302 -1.44 -6.93 -5.39
CA MET A 302 -2.79 -6.85 -4.84
C MET A 302 -3.84 -7.43 -5.78
N THR A 303 -3.75 -7.19 -7.08
CA THR A 303 -4.63 -7.82 -8.07
C THR A 303 -4.55 -9.35 -7.98
N VAL A 304 -3.33 -9.90 -7.90
CA VAL A 304 -3.13 -11.35 -7.73
C VAL A 304 -3.75 -11.86 -6.42
N ALA A 305 -3.63 -11.10 -5.33
CA ALA A 305 -4.21 -11.45 -4.04
C ALA A 305 -5.74 -11.46 -4.09
N GLN A 306 -6.35 -10.45 -4.72
CA GLN A 306 -7.80 -10.36 -4.91
C GLN A 306 -8.32 -11.52 -5.75
N ASP A 307 -7.69 -11.81 -6.89
CA ASP A 307 -8.08 -12.91 -7.77
C ASP A 307 -8.01 -14.27 -7.06
N HIS A 308 -6.96 -14.48 -6.27
CA HIS A 308 -6.82 -15.71 -5.48
C HIS A 308 -7.84 -15.81 -4.36
N ALA A 309 -8.05 -14.74 -3.60
CA ALA A 309 -9.00 -14.74 -2.50
C ALA A 309 -10.44 -14.92 -2.99
N ALA A 310 -10.81 -14.32 -4.13
CA ALA A 310 -12.11 -14.53 -4.78
C ALA A 310 -12.30 -15.99 -5.21
N ARG A 311 -11.26 -16.65 -5.74
CA ARG A 311 -11.32 -18.08 -6.07
C ARG A 311 -11.55 -18.94 -4.83
N ILE A 312 -10.81 -18.70 -3.74
CA ILE A 312 -11.00 -19.45 -2.49
C ILE A 312 -12.41 -19.26 -1.95
N GLU A 313 -12.89 -18.01 -1.90
CA GLU A 313 -14.25 -17.72 -1.45
C GLU A 313 -15.30 -18.46 -2.28
N SER A 314 -15.16 -18.44 -3.62
CA SER A 314 -16.09 -19.15 -4.51
C SER A 314 -16.08 -20.67 -4.31
N SER A 315 -14.90 -21.26 -4.02
CA SER A 315 -14.74 -22.70 -3.81
C SER A 315 -15.19 -23.17 -2.42
N ALA A 316 -15.32 -22.24 -1.47
CA ALA A 316 -15.73 -22.55 -0.12
C ALA A 316 -17.26 -22.63 0.03
N ARG A 317 -18.00 -21.94 -0.85
CA ARG A 317 -19.46 -21.89 -0.91
C ARG A 317 -20.03 -23.11 -1.65
#